data_AF-G8TRS3-F1
#
_entry.id   AF-G8TRS3-F1
#
_cell.length_a   1.000
_cell.length_b   1.000
_cell.length_c   1.000
_cell.angle_alpha   90.00
_cell.angle_beta   90.00
_cell.angle_gamma   90.00
#
_symmetry.space_group_name_H-M   'P 1'
#
loop_
_entity.id
_entity.type
_entity.pdbx_description
1 polymer ?
#
loop_
_entity_poly.entity_id
_entity_poly.type
_entity_poly.pdbx_seq_one_letter_code
_entity_poly.pdbx_strand_id
1 'polypeptide(L)' 'MERLNDKICIYINKNWIKDMTNRAFAIANDVDEKTVRRIKEIKDADYSISLDTLQRICSAQGVKLSEFFKMIGE' A
#
# COMPACT_ATOMS: atom_id res chain seq x y z
N MET A 1 -2.96 19.49 -4.30
CA MET A 1 -3.23 18.76 -3.04
C MET A 1 -3.14 17.29 -3.39
N GLU A 2 -2.18 16.54 -2.84
CA GLU A 2 -2.09 15.09 -3.09
C GLU A 2 -3.33 14.40 -2.53
N ARG A 3 -3.94 13.47 -3.28
CA ARG A 3 -5.08 12.70 -2.77
C ARG A 3 -4.58 11.73 -1.70
N LEU A 4 -5.38 11.51 -0.65
CA LEU A 4 -5.06 10.56 0.43
C LEU A 4 -4.59 9.20 -0.11
N ASN A 5 -5.31 8.66 -1.08
CA ASN A 5 -4.97 7.42 -1.75
C ASN A 5 -3.57 7.42 -2.40
N ASP A 6 -3.15 8.54 -2.99
CA ASP A 6 -1.84 8.68 -3.61
C ASP A 6 -0.74 8.63 -2.54
N LYS A 7 -0.93 9.33 -1.39
CA LYS A 7 -0.02 9.27 -0.24
C LYS A 7 0.15 7.84 0.29
N ILE A 8 -0.97 7.12 0.43
CA ILE A 8 -1.01 5.73 0.88
C ILE A 8 -0.18 4.85 -0.06
N CYS A 9 -0.47 4.88 -1.36
CA CYS A 9 0.21 4.05 -2.34
C CYS A 9 1.70 4.39 -2.46
N ILE A 10 2.06 5.68 -2.44
CA ILE A 10 3.45 6.15 -2.48
C ILE A 10 4.21 5.63 -1.25
N TYR A 11 3.62 5.72 -0.07
CA TYR A 11 4.25 5.23 1.15
C TYR A 11 4.50 3.73 1.09
N ILE A 12 3.48 2.93 0.77
CA ILE A 12 3.57 1.46 0.66
C ILE A 12 4.66 1.08 -0.36
N ASN A 13 4.66 1.72 -1.53
CA ASN A 13 5.64 1.42 -2.57
C ASN A 13 7.09 1.72 -2.11
N LYS A 14 7.33 2.91 -1.56
CA LYS A 14 8.67 3.36 -1.20
C LYS A 14 9.26 2.66 0.02
N ASN A 15 8.42 2.24 0.98
CA ASN A 15 8.87 1.72 2.26
C ASN A 15 8.74 0.20 2.38
N TRP A 16 7.72 -0.40 1.78
CA TRP A 16 7.40 -1.81 2.02
C TRP A 16 7.57 -2.69 0.79
N ILE A 17 7.21 -2.20 -0.41
CA ILE A 17 7.39 -3.01 -1.63
C ILE A 17 8.82 -2.91 -2.18
N LYS A 18 9.54 -1.81 -1.96
CA LYS A 18 10.85 -1.50 -2.55
C LYS A 18 11.85 -2.66 -2.52
N ASP A 19 11.88 -3.43 -1.43
CA ASP A 19 12.87 -4.47 -1.20
C ASP A 19 12.36 -5.88 -1.54
N MET A 20 11.21 -5.99 -2.22
CA MET A 20 10.57 -7.26 -2.55
C MET A 20 10.08 -7.32 -4.00
N THR A 21 10.01 -8.53 -4.55
CA THR A 21 9.27 -8.76 -5.81
C THR A 21 7.78 -8.58 -5.57
N ASN A 22 7.02 -8.25 -6.62
CA ASN A 22 5.56 -8.07 -6.50
C ASN A 22 4.88 -9.31 -5.91
N ARG A 23 5.30 -10.50 -6.36
CA ARG A 23 4.78 -11.79 -5.88
C ARG A 23 5.10 -12.03 -4.41
N ALA A 24 6.34 -11.77 -3.99
CA ALA A 24 6.75 -11.97 -2.59
C ALA A 24 5.96 -11.04 -1.67
N PHE A 25 5.79 -9.78 -2.06
CA PHE A 25 4.99 -8.82 -1.31
C PHE A 25 3.51 -9.24 -1.25
N ALA A 26 2.94 -9.67 -2.38
CA ALA A 26 1.56 -10.13 -2.49
C ALA A 26 1.27 -11.28 -1.50
N ILE A 27 2.14 -12.31 -1.49
CA ILE A 27 2.02 -13.45 -0.59
C ILE A 27 2.16 -13.02 0.87
N ALA A 28 3.16 -12.19 1.19
CA ALA A 28 3.42 -11.76 2.56
C ALA A 28 2.29 -10.92 3.17
N ASN A 29 1.51 -10.23 2.34
CA ASN A 29 0.44 -9.32 2.79
C ASN A 29 -0.97 -9.84 2.48
N ASP A 30 -1.11 -11.08 2.00
CA ASP A 30 -2.40 -11.69 1.60
C ASP A 30 -3.21 -10.81 0.64
N VAL A 31 -2.54 -10.35 -0.44
CA VAL A 31 -3.15 -9.57 -1.53
C VAL A 31 -2.77 -10.16 -2.88
N ASP A 32 -3.50 -9.78 -3.93
CA ASP A 32 -3.14 -10.17 -5.30
C ASP A 32 -1.91 -9.43 -5.82
N GLU A 33 -1.08 -10.09 -6.63
CA GLU A 33 0.05 -9.45 -7.30
C GLU A 33 -0.39 -8.26 -8.17
N LYS A 34 -1.60 -8.34 -8.74
CA LYS A 34 -2.22 -7.23 -9.50
C LYS A 34 -2.43 -5.99 -8.65
N THR A 35 -2.80 -6.16 -7.37
CA THR A 35 -2.93 -5.06 -6.41
C THR A 35 -1.59 -4.39 -6.17
N VAL A 36 -0.52 -5.18 -6.01
CA VAL A 36 0.84 -4.65 -5.85
C VAL A 36 1.28 -3.85 -7.07
N ARG A 37 0.99 -4.33 -8.29
CA ARG A 37 1.27 -3.58 -9.54
C ARG A 37 0.52 -2.24 -9.58
N ARG A 38 -0.78 -2.24 -9.25
CA ARG A 38 -1.59 -1.02 -9.20
C ARG A 38 -1.10 0.00 -8.17
N ILE A 39 -0.61 -0.45 -7.02
CA ILE A 39 0.04 0.43 -6.02
C ILE A 39 1.29 1.10 -6.60
N LYS A 40 2.09 0.37 -7.41
CA LYS A 40 3.29 0.92 -8.07
C LYS A 40 2.95 1.88 -9.20
N GLU A 41 1.89 1.61 -9.94
CA GLU A 41 1.46 2.33 -11.15
C GLU A 41 0.48 3.49 -10.84
N ILE A 42 0.44 3.99 -9.60
CA ILE A 42 -0.57 4.96 -9.13
C ILE A 42 -0.65 6.25 -9.97
N LYS A 43 0.45 6.63 -10.65
CA LYS A 43 0.48 7.82 -11.50
C LYS A 43 -0.24 7.62 -12.83
N ASP A 44 -0.36 6.37 -13.28
CA ASP A 44 -0.89 6.00 -14.59
C ASP A 44 -2.28 5.35 -14.50
N ALA A 45 -2.79 5.15 -13.28
CA ALA A 45 -4.04 4.42 -13.02
C ALA A 45 -4.98 5.20 -12.09
N ASP A 46 -6.28 5.18 -12.40
CA ASP A 46 -7.34 5.55 -11.47
C ASP A 46 -7.59 4.42 -10.46
N TYR A 47 -6.56 4.11 -9.67
CA TYR A 47 -6.61 3.07 -8.66
C TYR A 47 -6.92 3.69 -7.30
N SER A 48 -7.94 3.13 -6.64
CA SER A 48 -8.25 3.42 -5.24
C SER A 48 -8.06 2.15 -4.41
N ILE A 49 -7.17 2.19 -3.42
CA ILE A 49 -6.97 1.06 -2.50
C ILE A 49 -8.19 0.92 -1.59
N SER A 50 -8.70 -0.31 -1.44
CA SER A 50 -9.77 -0.56 -0.47
C SER A 50 -9.23 -0.53 0.95
N LEU A 51 -10.08 -0.15 1.91
CA LEU A 51 -9.71 -0.15 3.33
C LEU A 51 -9.31 -1.55 3.81
N ASP A 52 -9.97 -2.61 3.32
CA ASP A 52 -9.61 -4.00 3.61
C ASP A 52 -8.19 -4.35 3.13
N THR A 53 -7.85 -4.00 1.89
CA THR A 53 -6.50 -4.21 1.34
C THR A 53 -5.46 -3.46 2.19
N LEU A 54 -5.73 -2.20 2.52
CA LEU A 54 -4.84 -1.40 3.34
C LEU A 54 -4.68 -2.02 4.73
N GLN A 55 -5.76 -2.49 5.34
CA GLN A 55 -5.74 -3.13 6.64
C GLN A 55 -4.89 -4.40 6.65
N ARG A 56 -5.01 -5.25 5.61
CA ARG A 56 -4.18 -6.46 5.47
C ARG A 56 -2.70 -6.12 5.38
N ILE A 57 -2.35 -5.15 4.52
CA ILE A 57 -0.97 -4.70 4.37
C ILE A 57 -0.46 -4.14 5.71
N CYS A 58 -1.18 -3.21 6.34
CA CYS A 58 -0.78 -2.66 7.65
C CYS A 58 -0.59 -3.77 8.70
N SER A 59 -1.49 -4.73 8.76
CA SER A 59 -1.42 -5.85 9.72
C SER A 59 -0.19 -6.73 9.47
N ALA A 60 0.14 -7.03 8.21
CA ALA A 60 1.34 -7.78 7.85
C ALA A 60 2.65 -7.02 8.18
N GLN A 61 2.60 -5.69 8.23
CA GLN A 61 3.71 -4.84 8.69
C GLN A 61 3.72 -4.65 10.22
N GLY A 62 2.75 -5.20 10.95
CA GLY A 62 2.61 -5.00 12.40
C GLY A 62 2.20 -3.57 12.79
N VAL A 63 1.57 -2.83 11.88
CA VAL A 63 1.16 -1.42 12.06
C VAL A 63 -0.36 -1.33 12.14
N LYS A 64 -0.90 -0.55 13.08
CA LYS A 64 -2.34 -0.26 13.09
C LYS A 64 -2.69 0.79 12.03
N LEU A 65 -3.88 0.72 11.43
CA LEU A 65 -4.34 1.74 10.47
C LEU A 65 -4.21 3.17 11.01
N SER A 66 -4.55 3.39 12.29
CA SER A 66 -4.43 4.70 12.94
C SER A 66 -2.98 5.18 13.06
N GLU A 67 -2.02 4.28 13.23
CA GLU A 67 -0.60 4.62 13.28
C GLU A 67 -0.09 4.92 11.87
N PHE A 68 -0.52 4.12 10.90
CA PHE A 68 -0.20 4.35 9.49
C PHE A 68 -0.65 5.73 9.00
N PHE A 69 -1.87 6.17 9.32
CA PHE A 69 -2.33 7.52 8.95
C PHE A 69 -1.42 8.61 9.54
N LYS A 70 -1.01 8.48 10.81
CA LYS A 70 -0.03 9.38 11.43
C LYS A 70 1.32 9.37 10.71
N MET A 71 1.78 8.20 10.24
CA MET A 71 3.05 8.07 9.49
C MET A 71 3.03 8.81 8.15
N ILE A 72 1.85 8.93 7.51
CA ILE A 72 1.68 9.69 6.26
C ILE A 72 1.21 11.14 6.47
N GLY A 73 1.09 11.58 7.72
CA GLY A 73 0.72 12.95 8.11
C GLY A 73 -0.77 13.26 7.98
N GLU A 74 -1.63 12.28 8.29
CA GLU A 74 -3.10 12.37 8.29
C GLU A 74 -3.70 12.08 9.67
#